data_AF-A0A1I1AKG6-F1
#
_entry.id   AF-A0A1I1AKG6-F1
#
_cell.length_a   1.000
_cell.length_b   1.000
_cell.length_c   1.000
_cell.angle_alpha   90.00
_cell.angle_beta   90.00
_cell.angle_gamma   90.00
#
_symmetry.space_group_name_H-M   'P 1'
#
loop_
_entity.id
_entity.type
_entity.pdbx_description
1 polymer ?
#
loop_
_entity_poly.entity_id
_entity_poly.type
_entity_poly.pdbx_seq_one_letter_code
_entity_poly.pdbx_strand_id
1 'polypeptide(L)' 'MEAAERSHLIYKFADLLEENREELAQLEALDNGKPYEVALEDDVDGTIQHFRYYAGWATKITGKTVNVSRLF' A
#
# COMPACT_ATOMS: atom_id res chain seq x y z
N MET A 1 18.56 -0.46 -2.41
CA MET A 1 17.33 0.29 -2.66
C MET A 1 17.16 1.31 -1.55
N GLU A 2 17.11 2.58 -1.92
CA GLU A 2 16.88 3.69 -0.98
C GLU A 2 15.41 3.75 -0.51
N ALA A 3 15.14 4.43 0.60
CA ALA A 3 13.78 4.57 1.11
C ALA A 3 12.82 5.27 0.11
N ALA A 4 13.34 6.27 -0.61
CA ALA A 4 12.60 6.98 -1.64
C ALA A 4 12.32 6.10 -2.88
N GLU A 5 13.30 5.28 -3.28
CA GLU A 5 13.14 4.32 -4.37
C GLU A 5 12.08 3.27 -4.04
N ARG A 6 12.09 2.74 -2.81
CA ARG A 6 11.03 1.85 -2.31
C ARG A 6 9.65 2.53 -2.34
N SER A 7 9.56 3.77 -1.89
CA SER A 7 8.32 4.56 -1.94
C SER A 7 7.78 4.65 -3.36
N HIS A 8 8.64 4.99 -4.32
CA HIS A 8 8.29 5.11 -5.72
C HIS A 8 7.79 3.79 -6.32
N LEU A 9 8.45 2.67 -6.01
CA LEU A 9 8.02 1.34 -6.48
C LEU A 9 6.65 0.94 -5.92
N ILE A 10 6.36 1.25 -4.65
CA ILE A 10 5.05 0.96 -4.05
C ILE A 10 3.96 1.85 -4.67
N TYR A 11 4.24 3.13 -4.93
CA TYR A 11 3.30 3.99 -5.67
C TYR A 11 3.02 3.45 -7.07
N LYS A 12 4.06 3.06 -7.81
CA LYS A 12 3.91 2.45 -9.12
C LYS A 12 3.10 1.15 -9.08
N PHE A 13 3.27 0.34 -8.03
CA PHE A 13 2.46 -0.85 -7.84
C PHE A 13 0.98 -0.51 -7.62
N ALA A 14 0.69 0.51 -6.82
CA ALA A 14 -0.69 0.99 -6.64
C ALA A 14 -1.29 1.53 -7.96
N ASP A 15 -0.49 2.20 -8.79
CA ASP A 15 -0.94 2.65 -10.12
C ASP A 15 -1.28 1.45 -11.01
N LEU A 16 -0.47 0.39 -11.01
CA LEU A 16 -0.76 -0.85 -11.75
C LEU A 16 -2.02 -1.57 -11.24
N LEU A 17 -2.27 -1.56 -9.93
CA LEU A 17 -3.50 -2.10 -9.36
C LEU A 17 -4.73 -1.32 -9.85
N GLU A 18 -4.64 0.01 -9.88
CA GLU A 18 -5.71 0.89 -10.36
C GLU A 18 -5.94 0.74 -11.87
N GLU A 19 -4.88 0.59 -12.67
CA GLU A 19 -4.98 0.30 -14.11
C GLU A 19 -5.72 -1.02 -14.40
N ASN A 20 -5.60 -2.02 -13.51
CA ASN A 20 -6.22 -3.34 -13.67
C ASN A 20 -7.42 -3.56 -12.73
N ARG A 21 -7.97 -2.48 -12.16
CA ARG A 21 -8.99 -2.50 -11.11
C ARG A 21 -10.19 -3.39 -11.41
N GLU A 22 -10.79 -3.24 -12.59
CA GLU A 22 -12.00 -3.99 -13.00
C GLU A 22 -11.71 -5.49 -13.19
N GLU A 23 -10.54 -5.84 -13.74
CA GLU A 23 -10.13 -7.24 -13.93
C GLU A 23 -9.88 -7.92 -12.58
N LEU A 24 -9.19 -7.23 -11.68
CA LEU A 24 -8.93 -7.72 -10.32
C LEU A 24 -10.25 -7.98 -9.57
N ALA A 25 -11.23 -7.07 -9.68
CA ALA A 25 -12.52 -7.25 -9.04
C ALA A 25 -13.34 -8.41 -9.65
N GLN A 26 -13.25 -8.63 -10.96
CA GLN A 26 -13.89 -9.78 -11.62
C GLN A 26 -13.28 -11.10 -11.14
N LEU A 27 -11.96 -11.18 -11.08
CA LEU A 27 -11.25 -12.37 -10.59
C LEU A 27 -11.59 -12.65 -9.13
N GLU A 28 -11.59 -11.62 -8.28
CA GLU A 28 -11.94 -11.72 -6.86
C GLU A 28 -13.39 -12.17 -6.65
N ALA A 29 -14.33 -11.66 -7.46
CA ALA A 29 -15.73 -12.07 -7.43
C ALA A 29 -15.90 -13.53 -7.87
N LEU A 30 -15.14 -13.98 -8.88
CA LEU A 30 -15.18 -15.36 -9.36
C LEU A 30 -14.57 -16.35 -8.37
N ASP A 31 -13.45 -15.99 -7.74
CA ASP A 31 -12.72 -16.86 -6.80
C ASP A 31 -13.40 -16.95 -5.43
N ASN A 32 -13.82 -15.81 -4.87
CA ASN A 32 -14.43 -15.75 -3.54
C ASN A 32 -15.97 -15.72 -3.54
N GLY A 33 -16.61 -15.60 -4.70
CA GLY A 33 -18.08 -15.63 -4.85
C GLY A 33 -18.80 -14.39 -4.31
N LYS A 34 -18.07 -13.29 -4.05
CA LYS A 34 -18.65 -12.03 -3.57
C LYS A 34 -19.30 -11.24 -4.72
N PRO A 35 -20.30 -10.38 -4.45
CA PRO A 35 -20.82 -9.47 -5.46
C PRO A 35 -19.69 -8.62 -6.07
N TYR A 36 -19.70 -8.46 -7.39
CA TYR A 36 -18.69 -7.68 -8.12
C TYR A 36 -18.45 -6.29 -7.53
N GLU A 37 -19.54 -5.57 -7.22
CA GLU A 37 -19.43 -4.21 -6.65
C GLU A 37 -18.71 -4.19 -5.29
N VAL A 38 -18.89 -5.24 -4.47
CA VAL A 38 -18.17 -5.35 -3.19
C VAL A 38 -16.69 -5.64 -3.41
N ALA A 39 -16.36 -6.53 -4.36
CA ALA A 39 -14.97 -6.78 -4.76
C ALA A 39 -14.29 -5.50 -5.26
N LEU A 40 -15.03 -4.69 -6.01
CA LEU A 40 -14.52 -3.49 -6.66
C LEU A 40 -14.32 -2.33 -5.68
N GLU A 41 -15.38 -1.95 -4.97
CA GLU A 41 -15.43 -0.73 -4.15
C GLU A 41 -14.83 -0.89 -2.74
N ASP A 42 -14.82 -2.11 -2.19
CA ASP A 42 -14.23 -2.38 -0.87
C ASP A 42 -12.84 -3.00 -1.02
N ASP A 43 -12.75 -4.18 -1.63
CA ASP A 43 -11.50 -4.94 -1.62
C ASP A 43 -10.42 -4.31 -2.51
N VAL A 44 -10.71 -4.08 -3.79
CA VAL A 44 -9.72 -3.56 -4.75
C VAL A 44 -9.40 -2.09 -4.46
N ASP A 45 -10.41 -1.24 -4.31
CA ASP A 45 -10.20 0.16 -3.95
C ASP A 45 -9.50 0.34 -2.60
N GLY A 46 -9.92 -0.42 -1.59
CA GLY A 46 -9.27 -0.46 -0.29
C GLY A 46 -7.81 -0.87 -0.40
N THR A 47 -7.50 -1.87 -1.23
CA THR A 47 -6.13 -2.33 -1.50
C THR A 47 -5.29 -1.25 -2.16
N ILE A 48 -5.80 -0.59 -3.21
CA ILE A 48 -5.11 0.53 -3.88
C ILE A 48 -4.76 1.63 -2.88
N GLN A 49 -5.74 2.06 -2.08
CA GLN A 49 -5.53 3.11 -1.08
C GLN A 49 -4.55 2.67 0.02
N HIS A 50 -4.59 1.40 0.42
CA HIS A 50 -3.66 0.83 1.40
C HIS A 50 -2.21 0.97 0.91
N PHE A 51 -1.93 0.57 -0.33
CA PHE A 51 -0.59 0.69 -0.89
C PHE A 51 -0.17 2.15 -1.08
N ARG A 52 -1.06 3.04 -1.54
CA ARG A 52 -0.75 4.48 -1.65
C ARG A 52 -0.42 5.11 -0.29
N TYR A 53 -1.15 4.76 0.75
CA TYR A 53 -0.90 5.23 2.11
C TYR A 53 0.48 4.79 2.63
N TYR A 54 0.79 3.49 2.54
CA TYR A 54 2.05 2.96 3.05
C TYR A 54 3.26 3.30 2.18
N ALA A 55 3.08 3.54 0.87
CA ALA A 55 4.12 4.10 0.02
C ALA A 55 4.65 5.42 0.59
N GLY A 56 3.76 6.28 1.08
CA GLY A 56 4.10 7.55 1.71
C GLY A 56 4.88 7.40 3.02
N TRP A 57 4.71 6.29 3.75
CA TRP A 57 5.43 6.01 4.99
C TRP A 57 6.86 5.54 4.76
N ALA A 58 7.20 5.02 3.57
CA ALA A 58 8.51 4.41 3.32
C ALA A 58 9.69 5.35 3.63
N THR A 59 9.56 6.67 3.42
CA THR A 59 10.59 7.69 3.72
C THR A 59 10.44 8.33 5.10
N LYS A 60 9.39 7.98 5.84
CA LYS A 60 9.03 8.58 7.14
C LYS A 60 9.27 7.65 8.33
N ILE A 61 9.80 6.46 8.09
CA ILE A 61 10.24 5.55 9.14
C ILE A 61 11.56 6.08 9.70
N THR A 62 11.49 6.68 10.89
CA THR A 62 12.65 7.27 11.57
C THR A 62 12.90 6.60 12.91
N GLY A 63 14.17 6.43 13.26
CA GLY A 63 14.57 6.10 14.61
C GLY A 63 14.56 7.33 15.53
N LYS A 64 14.88 7.11 16.81
CA LYS A 64 15.18 8.18 17.76
C LYS A 64 16.54 7.90 18.40
N THR A 65 17.35 8.93 18.55
CA THR A 65 18.58 8.87 19.37
C THR A 65 18.27 9.53 20.71
N VAL A 66 18.50 8.81 21.79
CA VAL A 66 18.24 9.28 23.15
C VAL A 66 19.57 9.50 23.86
N ASN A 67 19.78 10.68 24.43
CA ASN A 67 20.94 10.95 25.27
C ASN A 67 20.73 10.30 26.63
N VAL A 68 21.46 9.22 26.91
CA VAL A 68 21.38 8.52 28.19
C VAL A 68 22.06 9.27 29.36
N SER A 69 22.88 10.29 29.09
CA SER A 69 23.81 10.92 30.03
C SER A 69 24.69 9.92 30.80
N ARG A 70 26.00 9.99 30.58
CA ARG A 70 26.98 9.49 31.54
C ARG A 70 27.00 10.49 32.70
N LEU A 71 26.21 10.24 33.74
CA LEU A 71 26.35 10.90 35.04
C LEU A 71 27.75 10.53 35.55
N PHE A 72 28.67 11.48 35.48
CA PHE A 72 30.02 11.50 36.06
C PHE A 72 30.85 10.21 35.87
#